data_AF-A0A820GH10-F1
#
_entry.id   AF-A0A820GH10-F1
#
_cell.length_a   1.000
_cell.length_b   1.000
_cell.length_c   1.000
_cell.angle_alpha   90.00
_cell.angle_beta   90.00
_cell.angle_gamma   90.00
#
_symmetry.space_group_name_H-M   'P 1'
#
loop_
_entity.id
_entity.type
_entity.pdbx_description
1 polymer ?
#
loop_
_entity_poly.entity_id
_entity_poly.type
_entity_poly.pdbx_seq_one_letter_code
_entity_poly.pdbx_strand_id
1 'polypeptide(L)'
;MFQIISLKTKFCLLIVFIGIYYHLFNRSEEMSCTTVTTNAGVQMPRLIYGTAWKKEATKDLVIQAVLNGFRGIDTACQPKHYR
;
A
#
# COMPACT_ATOMS: atom_id res chain seq x y z
N MET A 1 35.21 8.66 32.58
CA MET A 1 33.77 8.94 32.84
C MET A 1 33.04 9.57 31.65
N PHE A 2 33.72 10.30 30.74
CA PHE A 2 33.08 10.94 29.56
C PHE A 2 32.73 10.01 28.38
N GLN A 3 33.33 8.82 28.25
CA GLN A 3 33.02 7.87 27.16
C GLN A 3 31.69 7.12 27.30
N ILE A 4 31.13 7.01 28.52
CA ILE A 4 29.90 6.23 28.78
C ILE A 4 28.64 7.01 28.38
N ILE A 5 28.69 8.35 28.42
CA ILE A 5 27.56 9.23 28.08
C ILE A 5 27.31 9.22 26.56
N SER A 6 28.37 9.21 25.73
CA SER A 6 28.25 9.19 24.25
C SER A 6 27.66 7.88 23.71
N LEU A 7 27.95 6.75 24.37
CA LEU A 7 27.46 5.44 23.94
C LEU A 7 25.95 5.27 24.20
N LYS A 8 25.45 5.83 25.31
CA LYS A 8 24.01 5.78 25.67
C LYS A 8 23.13 6.56 24.69
N THR A 9 23.61 7.69 24.18
CA THR A 9 22.85 8.50 23.19
C THR A 9 22.80 7.81 21.82
N LYS A 10 23.90 7.17 21.40
CA LYS A 10 23.96 6.41 20.14
C LYS A 10 23.11 5.13 20.18
N PHE A 11 23.06 4.45 21.33
CA PHE A 11 22.23 3.27 21.51
C PHE A 11 20.73 3.61 21.50
N CYS A 12 20.35 4.75 22.10
CA CYS A 12 18.97 5.24 22.07
C CYS A 12 18.50 5.58 20.64
N LEU A 13 19.34 6.28 19.86
CA LEU A 13 19.06 6.56 18.44
C LEU A 13 18.93 5.27 17.61
N LEU A 14 19.79 4.28 17.84
CA LEU A 14 19.73 3.01 17.13
C LEU A 14 18.43 2.25 17.43
N ILE A 15 17.96 2.25 18.69
CA ILE A 15 16.69 1.63 19.09
C ILE A 15 15.50 2.34 18.45
N VAL A 16 15.53 3.67 18.35
CA VAL A 16 14.46 4.45 17.68
C VAL A 16 14.44 4.16 16.18
N PHE A 17 15.59 4.11 15.51
CA PHE A 17 15.68 3.74 14.10
C PHE A 17 15.20 2.31 13.86
N ILE A 18 15.71 1.35 14.64
CA ILE A 18 15.28 -0.05 14.57
C ILE A 18 13.77 -0.17 14.83
N GLY A 19 13.24 0.53 15.84
CA GLY A 19 11.81 0.58 16.14
C GLY A 19 10.97 1.17 15.00
N ILE A 20 11.45 2.23 14.34
CA ILE A 20 10.79 2.82 13.16
C ILE A 20 10.85 1.86 11.96
N TYR A 21 12.00 1.22 11.72
CA TYR A 21 12.15 0.21 10.66
C TYR A 21 11.23 -1.00 10.91
N TYR A 22 11.16 -1.52 12.14
CA TYR A 22 10.25 -2.60 12.48
C TYR A 22 8.78 -2.17 12.49
N HIS A 23 8.46 -0.94 12.89
CA HIS A 23 7.10 -0.42 12.82
C HIS A 23 6.62 -0.21 11.38
N LEU A 24 7.52 0.24 10.48
CA LEU A 24 7.25 0.33 9.05
C LEU A 24 7.15 -1.05 8.39
N PHE A 25 7.94 -2.03 8.83
CA PHE A 25 7.91 -3.40 8.32
C PHE A 25 6.67 -4.19 8.76
N ASN A 26 6.16 -3.97 9.97
CA ASN A 26 4.98 -4.69 10.49
C ASN A 26 3.62 -4.14 10.01
N ARG A 27 3.59 -3.06 9.22
CA ARG A 27 2.32 -2.50 8.70
C ARG A 27 1.81 -3.18 7.42
N SER A 28 2.43 -4.27 6.96
CA SER A 28 2.02 -4.99 5.74
C SER A 28 1.20 -6.26 5.98
N GLU A 29 1.03 -6.72 7.23
CA GLU A 29 0.45 -8.05 7.53
C GLU A 29 -1.04 -8.01 7.97
N GLU A 30 -1.61 -6.83 8.24
CA GLU A 30 -2.97 -6.70 8.79
C GLU A 30 -4.05 -6.49 7.70
N MET A 31 -3.95 -7.23 6.59
CA MET A 31 -4.88 -7.15 5.45
C MET A 31 -5.46 -8.53 5.09
N SER A 32 -5.68 -9.39 6.08
CA SER A 32 -6.20 -10.75 5.89
C SER A 32 -7.69 -10.90 6.26
N CYS A 33 -8.57 -10.21 5.52
CA CYS A 33 -9.97 -10.63 5.30
C CYS A 33 -10.56 -9.91 4.06
N THR A 34 -9.79 -9.82 2.97
CA THR A 34 -10.05 -8.81 1.93
C THR A 34 -10.66 -9.40 0.66
N THR A 35 -10.93 -10.70 0.59
CA THR A 35 -11.43 -11.37 -0.62
C THR A 35 -12.80 -12.02 -0.43
N VAL A 36 -13.54 -12.17 -1.54
CA VAL A 36 -14.80 -12.91 -1.67
C VAL A 36 -14.62 -14.00 -2.72
N THR A 37 -15.21 -15.17 -2.48
CA THR A 37 -15.24 -16.25 -3.47
C THR A 37 -16.47 -16.06 -4.37
N THR A 38 -16.26 -15.96 -5.68
CA THR A 38 -17.36 -15.92 -6.64
C THR A 38 -18.00 -17.30 -6.80
N ASN A 39 -19.19 -17.37 -7.41
CA ASN A 39 -19.83 -18.66 -7.74
C ASN A 39 -18.96 -19.55 -8.65
N ALA A 40 -18.00 -18.96 -9.38
CA ALA A 40 -17.02 -19.67 -10.20
C ALA A 40 -15.79 -20.16 -9.41
N GLY A 41 -15.76 -19.98 -8.07
CA GLY A 41 -14.62 -20.37 -7.23
C GLY A 41 -13.43 -19.41 -7.26
N VAL A 42 -13.59 -18.21 -7.82
CA VAL A 42 -12.49 -17.22 -7.95
C VAL A 42 -12.46 -16.32 -6.73
N GLN A 43 -11.27 -16.13 -6.14
CA GLN A 43 -11.05 -15.18 -5.05
C GLN A 43 -10.89 -13.77 -5.62
N MET A 44 -11.82 -12.87 -5.29
CA MET A 44 -11.86 -11.49 -5.77
C MET A 44 -11.74 -10.50 -4.60
N PRO A 45 -10.97 -9.40 -4.73
CA PRO A 45 -10.90 -8.40 -3.67
C PRO A 45 -12.25 -7.73 -3.44
N ARG A 46 -12.58 -7.46 -2.17
CA ARG A 46 -13.81 -6.77 -1.74
C ARG A 46 -13.83 -5.29 -2.12
N LEU A 47 -12.64 -4.70 -2.28
CA LEU A 47 -12.46 -3.30 -2.67
C LEU A 47 -11.75 -3.25 -4.02
N ILE A 48 -12.38 -2.58 -4.98
CA ILE A 48 -11.92 -2.47 -6.36
C ILE A 48 -11.77 -0.99 -6.70
N TYR A 49 -10.62 -0.62 -7.26
CA TYR A 49 -10.35 0.71 -7.78
C TYR A 49 -10.88 0.83 -9.21
N GLY A 50 -11.97 1.57 -9.39
CA GLY A 50 -12.49 1.89 -10.72
C GLY A 50 -11.70 3.04 -11.35
N THR A 51 -11.08 2.79 -12.51
CA THR A 51 -10.41 3.84 -13.28
C THR A 51 -11.44 4.58 -14.14
N ALA A 52 -11.53 5.90 -14.00
CA ALA A 52 -12.11 6.73 -15.05
C ALA A 52 -11.11 6.86 -16.21
N TRP A 53 -11.58 6.92 -17.45
CA TRP A 53 -10.67 7.19 -18.56
C TRP A 53 -10.13 8.62 -18.45
N LYS A 54 -8.85 8.74 -18.09
CA LYS A 54 -8.13 10.00 -17.91
C LYS A 54 -6.91 10.09 -18.84
N LYS A 55 -6.95 9.34 -19.95
CA LYS A 55 -5.88 9.22 -20.95
C LYS A 55 -4.53 8.91 -20.29
N GLU A 56 -3.54 9.80 -20.41
CA GLU A 56 -2.18 9.62 -19.91
C GLU A 56 -2.13 9.57 -18.38
N ALA A 57 -3.04 10.28 -17.69
CA ALA A 57 -3.10 10.32 -16.23
C ALA A 57 -3.61 9.01 -15.61
N THR A 58 -4.26 8.13 -16.37
CA THR A 58 -4.74 6.83 -15.85
C THR A 58 -3.57 5.98 -15.36
N LYS A 59 -2.40 6.05 -16.00
CA LYS A 59 -1.22 5.28 -15.59
C LYS A 59 -0.77 5.65 -14.18
N ASP A 60 -0.61 6.94 -13.92
CA ASP A 60 -0.09 7.42 -12.62
C ASP A 60 -1.08 7.12 -11.49
N LEU A 61 -2.39 7.28 -11.76
CA LEU A 61 -3.45 6.95 -10.81
C LEU A 61 -3.51 5.45 -10.48
N VAL A 62 -3.32 4.58 -11.48
CA VAL A 62 -3.27 3.12 -11.23
C VAL A 62 -2.03 2.75 -10.43
N ILE A 63 -0.87 3.34 -10.74
CA ILE A 63 0.36 3.12 -9.96
C ILE A 63 0.13 3.54 -8.51
N GLN A 64 -0.45 4.71 -8.28
CA GLN A 64 -0.79 5.17 -6.93
C GLN A 64 -1.76 4.21 -6.24
N ALA A 65 -2.80 3.72 -6.92
CA ALA A 65 -3.74 2.78 -6.33
C ALA A 65 -3.04 1.49 -5.89
N VAL A 66 -2.14 0.93 -6.71
CA VAL A 66 -1.37 -0.27 -6.37
C VAL A 66 -0.46 -0.03 -5.16
N LEU A 67 0.23 1.11 -5.13
CA LEU A 67 1.10 1.51 -4.01
C LEU A 67 0.32 1.74 -2.71
N ASN A 68 -0.93 2.20 -2.80
CA ASN A 68 -1.84 2.35 -1.66
C ASN A 68 -2.52 1.03 -1.25
N GLY A 69 -2.19 -0.10 -1.87
CA GLY A 69 -2.65 -1.42 -1.45
C GLY A 69 -3.88 -1.94 -2.19
N PHE A 70 -4.40 -1.25 -3.19
CA PHE A 70 -5.48 -1.81 -4.02
C PHE A 70 -4.97 -3.03 -4.80
N ARG A 71 -5.82 -4.04 -4.92
CA ARG A 71 -5.54 -5.30 -5.64
C ARG A 71 -6.57 -5.61 -6.73
N GLY A 72 -7.76 -5.04 -6.64
CA GLY A 72 -8.73 -5.05 -7.73
C GLY A 72 -8.65 -3.74 -8.48
N ILE A 73 -8.43 -3.79 -9.79
CA ILE A 73 -8.47 -2.63 -10.68
C ILE A 73 -9.54 -2.91 -11.72
N ASP A 74 -10.55 -2.05 -11.80
CA ASP A 74 -11.59 -2.09 -12.81
C ASP A 74 -11.36 -0.99 -13.84
N THR A 75 -11.42 -1.34 -15.13
CA THR A 75 -11.15 -0.40 -16.22
C THR A 75 -12.19 -0.55 -17.32
N ALA A 76 -12.65 0.59 -17.85
CA ALA A 76 -13.59 0.63 -18.96
C ALA A 76 -13.05 1.55 -20.06
N CYS A 77 -12.73 0.97 -21.22
CA CYS A 77 -12.38 1.73 -22.42
C CYS A 77 -13.66 2.17 -23.14
N GLN A 78 -14.38 3.15 -22.57
CA GLN A 78 -15.59 3.69 -23.18
C GLN A 78 -15.46 5.20 -23.45
N PRO A 79 -14.90 5.58 -24.61
CA PRO A 79 -14.67 6.98 -24.97
C PRO A 79 -15.89 7.89 -24.93
N LYS A 80 -17.05 7.33 -25.22
CA LYS A 80 -18.31 8.07 -25.34
C LYS A 80 -18.82 8.64 -24.01
N HIS A 81 -18.34 8.13 -22.87
CA HIS A 81 -18.84 8.51 -21.54
C HIS A 81 -18.01 9.59 -20.83
N TYR A 82 -16.90 10.04 -21.43
CA TYR A 82 -16.03 11.07 -20.88
C TYR A 82 -15.99 12.25 -21.85
N ARG A 83 -16.77 13.29 -21.55
CA ARG A 83 -16.73 14.60 -22.25
C ARG A 83 -15.69 15.51 -21.61
#